data_AF-A0A7D5SSW7-F1
#
_entry.id   AF-A0A7D5SSW7-F1
#
_cell.length_a   1.000
_cell.length_b   1.000
_cell.length_c   1.000
_cell.angle_alpha   90.00
_cell.angle_beta   90.00
_cell.angle_gamma   90.00
#
_symmetry.space_group_name_H-M   'P 1'
#
loop_
_entity.id
_entity.type
_entity.pdbx_description
1 polymer ?
#
loop_
_entity_poly.entity_id
_entity_poly.type
_entity_poly.pdbx_seq_one_letter_code
_entity_poly.pdbx_strand_id
1 'polypeptide(L)'
;MDYHRYTINQLSRLTGTSKHLLYDWVRRGLLVPTQISGNRKKFSIEAFLEAERLALEEVQKKELDRFLSSPRPNERIPESFFDSLLNLNKAPLKATHHNGNANKGVTSHRMSHKIKENL
;
A
#
# COMPACT_ATOMS: atom_id res chain seq x y z
N MET A 1 5.46 -30.92 20.91
CA MET A 1 5.11 -30.38 19.58
C MET A 1 4.24 -31.41 18.89
N ASP A 2 2.96 -31.10 18.67
CA ASP A 2 2.06 -31.99 17.96
C ASP A 2 2.43 -32.02 16.48
N TYR A 3 2.98 -33.14 16.02
CA TYR A 3 3.32 -33.37 14.61
C TYR A 3 2.07 -33.64 13.75
N HIS A 4 0.99 -32.90 13.99
CA HIS A 4 -0.22 -33.07 13.21
C HIS A 4 -0.04 -32.49 11.82
N ARG A 5 -0.29 -33.35 10.84
CA ARG A 5 -0.05 -33.10 9.42
C ARG A 5 -1.37 -33.17 8.67
N TYR A 6 -1.71 -32.07 8.02
CA TYR A 6 -3.00 -31.86 7.40
C TYR A 6 -2.88 -31.82 5.88
N THR A 7 -3.89 -32.35 5.19
CA THR A 7 -4.11 -32.05 3.77
C THR A 7 -4.68 -30.64 3.62
N ILE A 8 -4.62 -30.02 2.43
CA ILE A 8 -5.26 -28.73 2.15
C ILE A 8 -6.75 -28.74 2.53
N ASN A 9 -7.45 -29.86 2.28
CA ASN A 9 -8.85 -30.00 2.65
C ASN A 9 -9.08 -29.94 4.16
N GLN A 10 -8.21 -30.57 4.95
CA GLN A 10 -8.30 -30.54 6.41
C GLN A 10 -7.88 -29.18 6.95
N LEU A 11 -6.80 -28.61 6.42
CA LEU A 11 -6.30 -27.30 6.78
C LEU A 11 -7.38 -26.23 6.56
N SER A 12 -7.99 -26.20 5.38
CA SER A 12 -9.11 -25.31 5.04
C SER A 12 -10.28 -25.36 6.04
N ARG A 13 -10.62 -26.56 6.55
CA ARG A 13 -11.68 -26.71 7.55
C ARG A 13 -11.26 -26.21 8.92
N LEU A 14 -9.99 -26.38 9.28
CA LEU A 14 -9.44 -25.97 10.57
C LEU A 14 -9.25 -24.45 10.66
N THR A 15 -8.73 -23.85 9.59
CA THR A 15 -8.36 -22.43 9.55
C THR A 15 -9.45 -21.55 8.96
N GLY A 16 -10.54 -22.14 8.45
CA GLY A 16 -11.63 -21.41 7.78
C GLY A 16 -11.21 -20.76 6.45
N THR A 17 -9.98 -20.96 5.99
CA THR A 17 -9.48 -20.38 4.75
C THR A 17 -9.95 -21.17 3.53
N SER A 18 -10.22 -20.47 2.44
CA SER A 18 -10.69 -21.11 1.21
C SER A 18 -9.61 -22.02 0.62
N LYS A 19 -10.03 -23.19 0.10
CA LYS A 19 -9.10 -24.13 -0.54
C LYS A 19 -8.36 -23.49 -1.71
N HIS A 20 -9.07 -22.67 -2.50
CA HIS A 20 -8.49 -21.98 -3.65
C HIS A 20 -7.34 -21.05 -3.22
N LEU A 21 -7.52 -20.31 -2.12
CA LEU A 21 -6.45 -19.45 -1.58
C LEU A 21 -5.25 -20.29 -1.11
N LEU A 22 -5.49 -21.39 -0.41
CA LEU A 22 -4.41 -22.28 0.03
C LEU A 22 -3.65 -22.89 -1.15
N TYR A 23 -4.34 -23.29 -2.22
CA TYR A 23 -3.68 -23.74 -3.45
C TYR A 23 -2.86 -22.64 -4.12
N ASP A 24 -3.37 -21.40 -4.12
CA ASP A 24 -2.63 -20.24 -4.65
C ASP A 24 -1.37 -19.97 -3.81
N TRP A 25 -1.46 -20.01 -2.48
CA TRP A 25 -0.30 -19.89 -1.59
C TRP A 25 0.74 -21.00 -1.84
N VAL A 26 0.31 -22.24 -2.07
CA VAL A 26 1.24 -23.33 -2.45
C VAL A 26 1.88 -23.05 -3.81
N ARG A 27 1.13 -22.55 -4.78
CA ARG A 27 1.64 -22.21 -6.13
C ARG A 27 2.65 -21.07 -6.08
N ARG A 28 2.41 -20.06 -5.24
CA ARG A 28 3.31 -18.92 -5.02
C ARG A 28 4.51 -19.26 -4.13
N GLY A 29 4.52 -20.45 -3.54
CA GLY A 29 5.59 -20.88 -2.63
C GLY A 29 5.50 -20.30 -1.22
N LEU A 30 4.40 -19.63 -0.86
CA LEU A 30 4.15 -19.10 0.48
C LEU A 30 3.86 -20.22 1.48
N LEU A 31 3.06 -21.21 1.06
CA LEU A 31 2.71 -22.35 1.89
C LEU A 31 3.54 -23.58 1.51
N VAL A 32 4.53 -23.89 2.36
CA VAL A 32 5.49 -24.97 2.12
C VAL A 32 4.98 -26.28 2.76
N PRO A 33 4.94 -27.40 2.00
CA PRO A 33 4.59 -28.69 2.57
C PRO A 33 5.69 -29.19 3.52
N THR A 34 5.28 -29.62 4.70
CA THR A 34 6.19 -30.22 5.70
C THR A 34 6.49 -31.69 5.41
N GLN A 35 5.63 -32.36 4.65
CA GLN A 35 5.87 -33.72 4.18
C GLN A 35 5.27 -33.95 2.80
N ILE A 36 5.97 -34.73 2.00
CA ILE A 36 5.51 -35.24 0.72
C ILE A 36 5.49 -36.77 0.81
N SER A 37 4.31 -37.37 0.67
CA SER A 37 4.12 -38.83 0.64
C SER A 37 3.52 -39.21 -0.71
N GLY A 38 4.38 -39.65 -1.63
CA GLY A 38 4.03 -39.77 -3.05
C GLY A 38 3.53 -38.43 -3.59
N ASN A 39 2.34 -38.42 -4.18
CA ASN A 39 1.72 -37.19 -4.72
C ASN A 39 0.96 -36.38 -3.65
N ARG A 40 0.92 -36.82 -2.40
CA ARG A 40 0.16 -36.15 -1.33
C ARG A 40 1.07 -35.22 -0.54
N LYS A 41 0.81 -33.92 -0.66
CA LYS A 41 1.42 -32.88 0.16
C LYS A 41 0.69 -32.76 1.50
N LYS A 42 1.45 -32.62 2.57
CA LYS A 42 0.95 -32.42 3.94
C LYS A 42 1.58 -31.16 4.54
N PHE A 43 0.83 -30.50 5.41
CA PHE A 43 1.16 -29.20 5.97
C PHE A 43 0.96 -29.22 7.48
N SER A 44 1.77 -28.49 8.23
CA SER A 44 1.53 -28.21 9.65
C SER A 44 0.77 -26.90 9.82
N ILE A 45 0.23 -26.65 11.02
CA ILE A 45 -0.33 -25.35 11.36
C ILE A 45 0.75 -24.26 11.39
N GLU A 46 1.96 -24.58 11.83
CA GLU A 46 3.10 -23.64 11.82
C GLU A 46 3.39 -23.13 10.41
N ALA A 47 3.44 -24.03 9.42
CA ALA A 47 3.64 -23.65 8.02
C ALA A 47 2.49 -22.78 7.48
N PHE A 48 1.26 -22.98 7.98
CA PHE A 48 0.13 -22.12 7.65
C PHE A 48 0.29 -20.71 8.22
N LEU A 49 0.65 -20.59 9.50
CA LEU A 49 0.83 -19.29 10.16
C LEU A 49 1.98 -18.50 9.53
N GLU A 50 3.06 -19.18 9.16
CA GLU A 50 4.16 -18.55 8.42
C GLU A 50 3.71 -18.06 7.04
N ALA A 51 2.95 -18.88 6.30
CA ALA A 51 2.41 -18.49 5.00
C ALA A 51 1.45 -17.29 5.11
N GLU A 52 0.62 -17.25 6.16
CA GLU A 52 -0.28 -16.14 6.44
C GLU A 52 0.49 -14.84 6.70
N ARG A 53 1.54 -14.89 7.54
CA ARG A 53 2.42 -13.73 7.79
C ARG A 53 3.04 -13.22 6.49
N LEU A 54 3.59 -14.12 5.67
CA LEU A 54 4.21 -13.77 4.38
C LEU A 54 3.18 -13.18 3.40
N ALA A 55 1.97 -13.73 3.36
CA ALA A 55 0.90 -13.22 2.50
C ALA A 55 0.49 -11.78 2.90
N LEU A 56 0.41 -11.49 4.20
CA LEU A 56 0.15 -10.14 4.70
C LEU A 56 1.27 -9.16 4.34
N GLU A 57 2.53 -9.58 4.49
CA GLU A 57 3.69 -8.76 4.09
C GLU A 57 3.70 -8.47 2.58
N GLU A 58 3.32 -9.44 1.74
CA GLU A 58 3.25 -9.24 0.29
C GLU A 58 2.17 -8.22 -0.09
N VAL A 59 1.03 -8.22 0.61
CA VAL A 59 -0.03 -7.22 0.41
C VAL A 59 0.45 -5.84 0.83
N GLN A 60 1.05 -5.72 2.01
CA GLN A 60 1.59 -4.44 2.51
C GLN A 60 2.66 -3.87 1.59
N LYS A 61 3.56 -4.70 1.07
CA LYS A 61 4.56 -4.28 0.09
C LYS A 61 3.91 -3.77 -1.19
N LYS A 62 2.92 -4.47 -1.74
CA LYS A 62 2.20 -4.02 -2.94
C LYS A 62 1.45 -2.72 -2.74
N GLU A 63 0.89 -2.49 -1.55
CA GLU A 63 0.28 -1.21 -1.22
C GLU A 63 1.33 -0.11 -1.10
N LEU A 64 2.44 -0.36 -0.39
CA LEU A 64 3.55 0.57 -0.27
C LEU A 64 4.11 0.95 -1.65
N ASP A 65 4.35 -0.03 -2.52
CA ASP A 65 4.85 0.19 -3.89
C ASP A 65 3.85 0.96 -4.77
N ARG A 66 2.55 0.88 -4.46
CA ARG A 66 1.52 1.70 -5.13
C ARG A 66 1.61 3.16 -4.69
N PHE A 67 1.90 3.42 -3.42
CA PHE A 67 2.04 4.79 -2.89
C PHE A 67 3.40 5.41 -3.21
N LEU A 68 4.46 4.61 -3.18
CA LEU A 68 5.80 4.96 -3.62
C LEU A 68 5.88 4.72 -5.12
N SER A 69 5.22 5.58 -5.91
CA SER A 69 5.39 5.58 -7.36
C SER A 69 6.89 5.51 -7.67
N SER A 70 7.30 4.41 -8.30
CA SER A 70 8.69 4.15 -8.66
C SER A 70 9.26 5.40 -9.36
N PRO A 71 10.35 5.99 -8.85
CA PRO A 71 10.92 7.18 -9.48
C PRO A 71 11.26 6.82 -10.92
N ARG A 72 10.76 7.59 -11.88
CA ARG A 72 11.06 7.32 -13.28
C ARG A 72 12.58 7.37 -13.43
N PRO A 73 13.21 6.48 -14.23
CA PRO A 73 14.67 6.38 -14.31
C PRO A 73 15.39 7.68 -14.72
N ASN A 74 14.65 8.69 -15.21
CA ASN A 74 15.15 10.00 -15.63
C ASN A 74 14.55 11.18 -14.83
N GLU A 75 13.82 10.94 -13.73
CA GLU A 75 13.35 12.01 -12.85
C GLU A 75 14.52 12.48 -11.98
N ARG A 76 15.25 13.46 -12.49
CA ARG A 76 16.24 14.20 -11.72
C ARG A 76 15.49 15.00 -10.65
N ILE A 77 15.85 14.80 -9.39
CA ILE A 77 15.35 15.61 -8.27
C ILE A 77 15.59 17.08 -8.65
N PRO A 78 14.54 17.94 -8.71
CA PRO A 78 14.71 19.34 -9.06
C PRO A 78 15.69 20.02 -8.09
N GLU A 79 16.65 20.80 -8.60
CA GLU A 79 17.61 21.52 -7.75
C GLU A 79 16.91 22.44 -6.73
N SER A 80 15.73 22.97 -7.08
CA SER A 80 14.87 23.76 -6.21
C SER A 80 14.35 23.02 -4.97
N PHE A 81 14.38 21.68 -4.96
CA PHE A 81 14.06 20.88 -3.78
C PHE A 81 15.11 21.05 -2.68
N PHE A 82 16.40 21.05 -3.06
CA PHE A 82 17.51 21.24 -2.12
C PHE A 82 17.57 22.68 -1.59
N ASP A 83 17.25 23.67 -2.43
CA ASP A 83 17.13 25.06 -1.99
C ASP A 83 16.04 25.23 -0.93
N SER A 84 14.92 24.50 -1.07
CA SER A 84 13.82 24.52 -0.10
C SER A 84 14.21 23.90 1.25
N LEU A 85 15.01 22.84 1.27
CA LEU A 85 15.54 22.23 2.49
C LEU A 85 16.54 23.15 3.22
N LEU A 86 17.37 23.86 2.47
CA LEU A 86 18.34 24.81 3.03
C LEU A 86 17.66 26.06 3.60
N ASN A 87 16.50 26.43 3.06
CA ASN A 87 15.72 27.56 3.54
C ASN A 87 14.78 27.21 4.71
N LEU A 88 14.48 25.93 4.93
CA LEU A 88 13.62 25.47 6.04
C LEU A 88 14.24 25.80 7.42
N ASN A 89 15.56 25.72 7.55
CA ASN A 89 16.29 26.04 8.78
C ASN A 89 16.58 27.54 8.95
N LYS A 90 16.27 28.37 7.93
CA LYS A 90 16.54 29.81 7.91
C LYS A 90 15.31 30.67 8.08
N ALA A 91 14.11 30.09 8.22
CA ALA A 91 12.91 30.87 8.50
C ALA A 91 12.92 31.32 9.96
N PRO A 92 13.17 32.60 10.28
CA PRO A 92 12.77 33.12 11.58
C PRO A 92 11.25 33.01 11.67
N LEU A 93 10.75 32.56 12.81
CA LEU A 93 9.37 32.77 13.24
C LEU A 93 9.09 34.28 13.25
N LYS A 94 8.74 34.85 12.09
CA LYS A 94 8.17 36.19 12.04
C LYS A 94 6.72 36.05 12.48
N ALA A 95 6.49 36.36 13.74
CA ALA A 95 5.19 36.75 14.24
C ALA A 95 4.63 37.82 13.28
N THR A 96 3.60 37.47 12.52
CA THR A 96 2.85 38.39 11.70
C THR A 96 2.03 39.29 12.62
N HIS A 97 2.62 40.39 13.09
CA HIS A 97 1.88 41.61 13.41
C HIS A 97 1.71 42.40 12.11
N HIS A 98 0.54 42.28 11.50
CA HIS A 98 0.07 43.25 10.51
C HIS A 98 -1.15 43.96 11.11
N ASN A 99 -0.85 45.08 11.77
CA ASN A 99 -1.83 46.12 12.11
C ASN A 99 -2.17 46.87 10.81
N GLY A 100 -3.46 47.11 10.59
CA GLY A 100 -4.01 47.37 9.25
C GLY A 100 -3.81 48.77 8.70
N ASN A 101 -4.23 48.95 7.44
CA ASN A 101 -5.14 50.05 7.10
C ASN A 101 -5.86 49.78 5.77
N ALA A 102 -7.09 50.28 5.71
CA ALA A 102 -8.15 49.97 4.76
C ALA A 102 -7.92 50.52 3.33
N ASN A 103 -8.57 49.89 2.32
CA ASN A 103 -9.80 50.41 1.69
C ASN A 103 -10.00 49.92 0.24
N LYS A 104 -11.30 49.74 -0.10
CA LYS A 104 -11.94 49.65 -1.44
C LYS A 104 -11.67 48.31 -2.16
N GLY A 105 -12.63 47.40 -2.29
CA GLY A 105 -13.95 47.59 -2.89
C GLY A 105 -13.86 47.32 -4.39
N VAL A 106 -14.71 46.41 -4.90
CA VAL A 106 -15.24 46.28 -6.29
C VAL A 106 -15.38 44.80 -6.71
N THR A 107 -16.60 44.30 -6.50
CA THR A 107 -17.44 43.42 -7.34
C THR A 107 -16.85 42.20 -8.07
N SER A 108 -17.32 41.04 -7.59
CA SER A 108 -17.90 39.91 -8.33
C SER A 108 -18.13 40.10 -9.84
N HIS A 109 -17.51 39.27 -10.66
CA HIS A 109 -18.13 38.75 -11.88
C HIS A 109 -17.91 37.25 -12.05
N ARG A 110 -18.98 36.54 -11.71
CA ARG A 110 -19.31 35.16 -12.09
C ARG A 110 -19.48 35.09 -13.60
N MET A 111 -18.61 34.37 -14.30
CA MET A 111 -18.85 33.96 -15.69
C MET A 111 -19.20 32.48 -15.72
N SER A 112 -20.50 32.22 -15.84
CA SER A 112 -21.06 30.89 -16.11
C SER A 112 -20.97 30.60 -17.60
N HIS A 113 -20.08 29.71 -18.02
CA HIS A 113 -20.15 29.13 -19.37
C HIS A 113 -21.12 27.95 -19.36
N LYS A 114 -22.30 28.22 -19.93
CA LYS A 114 -23.34 27.26 -20.28
C LYS A 114 -22.87 26.54 -21.56
N ILE A 115 -22.40 25.30 -21.44
CA ILE A 115 -22.19 24.44 -22.61
C ILE A 115 -23.57 23.96 -23.05
N LYS A 116 -23.94 24.27 -24.29
CA LYS A 116 -25.15 23.77 -24.94
C LYS A 116 -24.92 22.30 -25.30
N GLU A 117 -25.80 21.44 -24.81
CA GLU A 117 -25.99 20.09 -25.33
C GLU A 117 -26.56 20.21 -26.76
N ASN A 118 -25.94 19.50 -27.70
CA ASN A 118 -26.54 19.09 -28.96
C ASN A 118 -26.74 17.58 -28.84
N LEU A 119 -27.98 17.14 -28.69
CA LEU A 119 -28.55 15.87 -29.14
C LEU A 119 -30.06 15.86 -28.85
#